data_AF-A0A0E0P0X3-F1
#
_entry.id   AF-A0A0E0P0X3-F1
#
_cell.length_a   1.000
_cell.length_b   1.000
_cell.length_c   1.000
_cell.angle_alpha   90.00
_cell.angle_beta   90.00
_cell.angle_gamma   90.00
#
_symmetry.space_group_name_H-M   'P 1'
#
loop_
_entity.id
_entity.type
_entity.pdbx_description
1 polymer ?
#
loop_
_entity_poly.entity_id
_entity_poly.type
_entity_poly.pdbx_seq_one_letter_code
_entity_poly.pdbx_strand_id
1 'polypeptide(L)'
;MASIKLALPMALLLCGLMVIGSIQSAEAQGGKFCPQFCYDGLEYMTCPSTGSQHLKPACNCCIAGEKGCVLYLNNGQVINCT
;
A
#
# COMPACT_ATOMS: atom_id res chain seq x y z
N MET A 1 25.72 31.32 -35.87
CA MET A 1 24.87 30.92 -34.71
C MET A 1 24.05 29.68 -35.10
N ALA A 2 24.67 28.51 -35.22
CA ALA A 2 24.00 27.27 -35.66
C ALA A 2 24.04 26.15 -34.61
N SER A 3 24.95 26.21 -33.63
CA SER A 3 25.13 25.16 -32.62
C SER A 3 24.07 25.12 -31.52
N ILE A 4 23.26 26.17 -31.34
CA ILE A 4 22.20 26.22 -30.32
C ILE A 4 20.98 25.36 -30.68
N LYS A 5 20.75 25.06 -31.97
CA LYS A 5 19.56 24.32 -32.43
C LYS A 5 19.60 22.83 -32.13
N LEU A 6 20.80 22.27 -31.92
CA LEU A 6 21.01 20.84 -31.63
C LEU A 6 21.34 20.57 -30.16
N ALA A 7 21.78 21.59 -29.41
CA ALA A 7 22.08 21.46 -27.99
C ALA A 7 20.82 21.21 -27.15
N LEU A 8 19.73 21.92 -27.46
CA LEU A 8 18.46 21.78 -26.75
C LEU A 8 17.79 20.41 -26.93
N PRO A 9 17.65 19.85 -28.16
CA PRO A 9 17.06 18.52 -28.32
C PRO A 9 17.96 17.42 -27.74
N MET A 10 19.29 17.54 -27.81
CA MET A 10 20.20 16.58 -27.16
C MET A 10 20.12 16.61 -25.64
N ALA A 11 20.02 17.80 -25.05
CA ALA A 11 19.85 17.94 -23.60
C ALA A 11 18.52 17.35 -23.12
N LEU A 12 17.43 17.57 -23.86
CA LEU A 12 16.12 16.95 -23.59
C LEU A 12 16.17 15.42 -23.69
N LEU A 13 16.87 14.88 -24.69
CA LEU A 13 17.00 13.43 -24.88
C LEU A 13 17.78 12.77 -23.74
N LEU A 14 18.86 13.39 -23.29
CA LEU A 14 19.66 12.94 -22.14
C LEU A 14 18.86 13.00 -20.83
N CYS A 15 18.09 14.07 -20.60
CA CYS A 15 17.21 14.17 -19.44
C CYS A 15 16.09 13.10 -19.46
N GLY A 16 15.52 12.81 -20.64
CA GLY A 16 14.49 11.78 -20.79
C GLY A 16 14.97 10.37 -20.43
N LEU A 17 16.19 10.00 -20.84
CA LEU A 17 16.78 8.69 -20.54
C LEU A 17 17.00 8.46 -19.04
N MET A 18 17.40 9.48 -18.28
CA MET A 18 17.58 9.40 -16.82
C MET A 18 16.26 9.15 -16.08
N VAL A 19 15.16 9.71 -16.58
CA VAL A 19 13.82 9.53 -15.98
C VAL A 19 13.28 8.12 -16.27
N ILE A 20 13.53 7.55 -17.45
CA ILE A 20 13.04 6.23 -17.84
C ILE A 20 13.78 5.10 -17.08
N GLY A 21 15.09 5.27 -16.81
CA GLY A 21 15.90 4.28 -16.07
C GLY A 21 15.57 4.16 -14.58
N SER A 22 14.87 5.15 -13.99
CA SER A 22 14.53 5.17 -12.57
C SER A 22 13.16 4.55 -12.26
N ILE A 23 12.36 4.22 -13.28
CA ILE A 23 11.08 3.48 -13.13
C ILE A 23 11.34 1.96 -13.16
N GLN A 24 12.45 1.51 -12.58
CA GLN A 24 12.69 0.09 -12.29
C GLN A 24 12.60 -0.15 -10.78
N SER A 25 11.57 0.37 -10.14
CA SER A 25 11.25 0.06 -8.73
C SER A 25 9.76 0.29 -8.47
N ALA A 26 8.93 -0.25 -9.35
CA ALA A 26 7.57 -0.61 -9.00
C ALA A 26 7.24 -1.93 -9.69
N GLU A 27 8.18 -2.88 -9.60
CA GLU A 27 7.72 -4.25 -9.45
C GLU A 27 6.88 -4.26 -8.18
N ALA A 28 5.55 -4.16 -8.34
CA ALA A 28 4.66 -4.63 -7.30
C ALA A 28 4.58 -6.14 -7.53
N GLN A 29 5.61 -6.87 -7.06
CA GLN A 29 5.56 -8.32 -6.97
C GLN A 29 4.29 -8.73 -6.20
N GLY A 30 3.20 -9.03 -6.90
CA GLY A 30 2.02 -9.71 -6.37
C GLY A 30 1.38 -9.14 -5.10
N GLY A 31 1.67 -7.89 -4.73
CA GLY A 31 1.18 -7.28 -3.50
C GLY A 31 -0.29 -6.89 -3.66
N LYS A 32 -1.16 -7.43 -2.81
CA LYS A 32 -2.55 -7.00 -2.72
C LYS A 32 -2.59 -5.50 -2.43
N PHE A 33 -3.13 -4.69 -3.35
CA PHE A 33 -3.33 -3.27 -3.10
C PHE A 33 -4.45 -3.10 -2.09
N CYS A 34 -4.12 -2.59 -0.90
CA CYS A 34 -5.09 -2.36 0.16
C CYS A 34 -5.49 -0.90 0.25
N PRO A 35 -6.80 -0.60 0.30
CA PRO A 35 -7.24 0.77 0.50
C PRO A 35 -6.83 1.25 1.90
N GLN A 36 -6.35 2.49 1.97
CA GLN A 36 -5.83 3.08 3.20
C GLN A 36 -6.93 3.83 3.96
N PHE A 37 -7.99 3.12 4.34
CA PHE A 37 -9.01 3.62 5.27
C PHE A 37 -8.98 2.81 6.56
N CYS A 38 -9.46 3.40 7.66
CA CYS A 38 -9.62 2.71 8.93
C CYS A 38 -11.10 2.67 9.30
N TYR A 39 -11.58 1.55 9.82
CA TYR A 39 -12.90 1.54 10.46
C TYR A 39 -12.88 2.44 11.70
N ASP A 40 -13.96 3.19 11.90
CA ASP A 40 -14.10 4.03 13.07
C ASP A 40 -14.30 3.18 14.32
N GLY A 41 -13.68 3.59 15.42
CA GLY A 41 -13.87 2.94 16.72
C GLY A 41 -13.19 1.57 16.87
N LEU A 42 -12.18 1.25 16.07
CA LEU A 42 -11.38 0.02 16.25
C LEU A 42 -10.77 -0.07 17.66
N GLU A 43 -11.02 -1.18 18.35
CA GLU A 43 -10.54 -1.41 19.72
C GLU A 43 -9.43 -2.48 19.74
N TYR A 44 -9.75 -3.69 19.24
CA TYR A 44 -8.80 -4.80 19.14
C TYR A 44 -9.15 -5.73 17.98
N MET A 45 -8.25 -6.67 17.69
CA MET A 45 -8.51 -7.74 16.73
C MET A 45 -8.03 -9.09 17.27
N THR A 46 -8.60 -10.17 16.73
CA THR A 46 -8.11 -11.55 16.94
C THR A 46 -7.88 -12.20 15.59
N CYS A 47 -6.84 -13.02 15.47
CA CYS A 47 -6.57 -13.81 14.27
C CYS A 47 -6.39 -15.29 14.60
N PRO A 48 -6.73 -16.21 13.67
CA PRO A 48 -6.53 -17.64 13.86
C PRO A 48 -5.10 -18.00 14.25
N SER A 49 -4.10 -17.35 13.64
CA SER A 49 -2.68 -17.54 13.93
C SER A 49 -2.26 -17.28 15.38
N THR A 50 -2.99 -16.42 16.11
CA THR A 50 -2.71 -16.05 17.51
C THR A 50 -3.80 -16.52 18.47
N GLY A 51 -4.80 -17.25 17.98
CA GLY A 51 -5.95 -17.69 18.77
C GLY A 51 -6.73 -16.53 19.38
N SER A 52 -6.94 -16.58 20.69
CA SER A 52 -7.75 -15.60 21.45
C SER A 52 -6.98 -14.37 21.93
N GLN A 53 -5.74 -14.17 21.49
CA GLN A 53 -4.96 -13.00 21.89
C GLN A 53 -5.57 -11.72 21.31
N HIS A 54 -5.76 -10.70 22.16
CA HIS A 54 -6.17 -9.38 21.72
C HIS A 54 -4.96 -8.64 21.14
N LEU A 55 -4.95 -8.50 19.82
CA LEU A 55 -3.91 -7.80 19.08
C LEU A 55 -4.30 -6.34 18.83
N LYS A 56 -3.29 -5.50 18.56
CA LYS A 56 -3.52 -4.16 18.03
C LYS A 56 -4.30 -4.29 16.70
N PRO A 57 -5.43 -3.59 16.53
CA PRO A 57 -6.27 -3.76 15.36
C PRO A 57 -5.60 -3.19 14.11
N ALA A 58 -5.74 -3.91 13.00
CA ALA A 58 -5.48 -3.38 11.67
C ALA A 58 -6.62 -2.41 11.28
N CYS A 59 -6.30 -1.43 10.44
CA CYS A 59 -7.27 -0.42 10.01
C CYS A 59 -8.46 -1.02 9.24
N ASN A 60 -8.24 -2.05 8.43
CA ASN A 60 -9.30 -2.77 7.73
C ASN A 60 -8.86 -4.20 7.41
N CYS A 61 -9.80 -5.02 6.93
CA CYS A 61 -9.57 -6.42 6.62
C CYS A 61 -8.56 -6.67 5.50
N CYS A 62 -8.35 -5.70 4.61
CA CYS A 62 -7.31 -5.84 3.61
C CYS A 62 -5.92 -5.78 4.25
N ILE A 63 -5.72 -4.82 5.15
CA ILE A 63 -4.45 -4.57 5.85
C ILE A 63 -4.17 -5.65 6.89
N ALA A 64 -5.21 -6.26 7.49
CA ALA A 64 -5.06 -7.39 8.41
C ALA A 64 -4.29 -8.56 7.78
N GLY A 65 -4.34 -8.71 6.44
CA GLY A 65 -3.51 -9.62 5.66
C GLY A 65 -3.88 -11.10 5.78
N GLU A 66 -4.41 -11.53 6.93
CA GLU A 66 -4.82 -12.90 7.22
C GLU A 66 -6.35 -13.07 7.17
N LYS A 67 -6.78 -14.17 6.55
CA LYS A 67 -8.20 -14.56 6.50
C LYS A 67 -8.63 -15.15 7.84
N GLY A 68 -9.86 -14.86 8.23
CA GLY A 68 -10.45 -15.30 9.49
C GLY A 68 -10.10 -14.39 10.67
N CYS A 69 -9.33 -13.32 10.46
CA CYS A 69 -9.20 -12.28 11.47
C CYS A 69 -10.54 -11.57 11.72
N VAL A 70 -10.71 -11.09 12.94
CA VAL A 70 -11.92 -10.42 13.40
C VAL A 70 -11.54 -9.09 14.04
N LEU A 71 -12.13 -7.99 13.57
CA LEU A 71 -11.96 -6.66 14.13
C LEU A 71 -13.14 -6.35 15.06
N TYR A 72 -12.83 -5.90 16.28
CA TYR A 72 -13.80 -5.52 17.30
C TYR A 72 -13.79 -4.00 17.46
N LEU A 73 -14.97 -3.40 17.34
CA LEU A 73 -15.17 -1.96 17.46
C LEU A 73 -15.75 -1.63 18.84
N ASN A 74 -15.47 -0.43 19.32
CA ASN A 74 -15.90 0.10 20.62
C ASN A 74 -17.43 0.22 20.76
N ASN A 75 -18.16 0.23 19.65
CA ASN A 75 -19.62 0.22 19.60
C ASN A 75 -20.21 -1.21 19.70
N GLY A 76 -19.37 -2.23 19.91
CA GLY A 76 -19.75 -3.63 19.97
C GLY A 76 -19.91 -4.30 18.61
N GLN A 77 -19.67 -3.58 17.50
CA GLN A 77 -19.69 -4.17 16.17
C GLN A 77 -18.48 -5.08 15.95
N VAL A 78 -18.71 -6.18 15.23
CA VAL A 78 -17.70 -7.18 14.89
C VAL A 78 -17.61 -7.31 13.37
N ILE A 79 -16.40 -7.16 12.83
CA ILE A 79 -16.13 -7.25 11.40
C ILE A 79 -15.26 -8.49 11.14
N ASN A 80 -15.80 -9.46 10.40
CA ASN A 80 -15.09 -10.69 10.04
C ASN A 80 -14.37 -10.51 8.70
N CYS A 81 -13.06 -10.72 8.68
CA CYS A 81 -12.22 -10.62 7.50
C CYS A 81 -12.15 -11.96 6.77
N THR A 82 -12.73 -12.06 5.58
CA THR A 82 -12.81 -13.31 4.78
C THR A 82 -11.84 -13.36 3.60
#